data_AF-A0A1F9SBP9-F1
#
_entry.id   AF-A0A1F9SBP9-F1
#
_cell.length_a   1.000
_cell.length_b   1.000
_cell.length_c   1.000
_cell.angle_alpha   90.00
_cell.angle_beta   90.00
_cell.angle_gamma   90.00
#
_symmetry.space_group_name_H-M   'P 1'
#
loop_
_entity.id
_entity.type
_entity.pdbx_description
1 polymer ?
#
loop_
_entity_poly.entity_id
_entity_poly.type
_entity_poly.pdbx_seq_one_letter_code
_entity_poly.pdbx_strand_id
1 'polypeptide(L)'
;MALKKIEKIIKTEGKPDIIIRLAKTPDMRRIQMLYAEVYGGNYSIPIVTDKEKMRRAIEDNEYYWLVAECEGRVIGSLVYALDLFYRNSKAFGAVVSQEFRKHDLAFTMMKLVLDDITETKDLVDIVYATTRTANYAPQKLTESLGFIKLGIFPNSNRLQYNETHCLTGYFTEKALGRRRQTPVVIPEIAPFYEIVRKQIKLEAAQVKDVKGEYSEHKSKIPLLNFEMITAPEFIKNRWKKTKSNSFFERIFMPFHEPNLILITPDQGTEVYLTFNQKDKYSVVVGGVTNEKSFAVVLESIAQKVSQMDMAYVEVIIDAYSPAIQRDALDARFIPSAYFPCAKRMEDKRYDCVVFSRTFDILDFRNVKIISLYRNFLKEYLKLWRENYIELVFETEQK
;
A
#
# COMPACT_ATOMS: atom_id res chain seq x y z
N MET A 1 -4.02 -18.73 22.71
CA MET A 1 -4.48 -17.90 21.57
C MET A 1 -5.97 -18.16 21.37
N ALA A 2 -6.77 -17.12 21.16
CA ALA A 2 -8.21 -17.27 20.95
C ALA A 2 -8.49 -18.03 19.63
N LEU A 3 -9.37 -19.03 19.67
CA LEU A 3 -9.79 -19.74 18.45
C LEU A 3 -10.46 -18.75 17.48
N LYS A 4 -10.04 -18.77 16.21
CA LYS A 4 -10.78 -18.06 15.16
C LYS A 4 -12.09 -18.81 14.92
N LYS A 5 -13.21 -18.13 15.12
CA LYS A 5 -14.54 -18.69 14.85
C LYS A 5 -15.36 -17.65 14.10
N ILE A 6 -15.41 -17.79 12.78
CA ILE A 6 -16.32 -17.04 11.92
C ILE A 6 -17.09 -18.07 11.12
N GLU A 7 -18.39 -18.11 11.35
CA GLU A 7 -19.35 -18.91 10.60
C GLU A 7 -20.67 -18.16 10.51
N LYS A 8 -21.22 -18.02 9.31
CA LYS A 8 -22.51 -17.36 9.08
C LYS A 8 -23.25 -18.04 7.94
N ILE A 9 -24.52 -18.36 8.18
CA ILE A 9 -25.42 -18.92 7.17
C ILE A 9 -26.31 -17.79 6.66
N ILE A 10 -26.36 -17.62 5.35
CA ILE A 10 -27.26 -16.70 4.64
C ILE A 10 -28.31 -17.57 3.95
N LYS A 11 -29.55 -17.48 4.45
CA LYS A 11 -30.70 -18.13 3.82
C LYS A 11 -31.13 -17.36 2.58
N THR A 12 -31.38 -18.07 1.50
CA THR A 12 -31.81 -17.46 0.24
C THR A 12 -33.14 -18.10 -0.17
N GLU A 13 -34.22 -17.32 -0.30
CA GLU A 13 -35.54 -17.88 -0.64
C GLU A 13 -35.50 -18.65 -1.96
N GLY A 14 -35.95 -19.92 -1.93
CA GLY A 14 -35.98 -20.80 -3.09
C GLY A 14 -34.60 -21.18 -3.66
N LYS A 15 -33.51 -20.91 -2.93
CA LYS A 15 -32.13 -21.24 -3.32
C LYS A 15 -31.39 -21.93 -2.18
N PRO A 16 -30.30 -22.63 -2.48
CA PRO A 16 -29.47 -23.24 -1.44
C PRO A 16 -28.88 -22.20 -0.48
N ASP A 17 -28.66 -22.60 0.76
CA ASP A 17 -28.03 -21.77 1.78
C ASP A 17 -26.58 -21.46 1.41
N ILE A 18 -26.16 -20.22 1.68
CA ILE A 18 -24.77 -19.79 1.52
C ILE A 18 -24.10 -19.79 2.89
N ILE A 19 -22.99 -20.52 3.00
CA ILE A 19 -22.23 -20.66 4.25
C ILE A 19 -20.93 -19.86 4.11
N ILE A 20 -20.77 -18.82 4.92
CA ILE A 20 -19.51 -18.10 5.09
C ILE A 20 -18.75 -18.74 6.24
N ARG A 21 -17.51 -19.16 5.99
CA ARG A 21 -16.64 -19.81 6.98
C ARG A 21 -15.17 -19.50 6.73
N LEU A 22 -14.31 -19.82 7.69
CA LEU A 22 -12.86 -19.85 7.47
C LEU A 22 -12.50 -20.88 6.39
N ALA A 23 -11.55 -20.50 5.55
CA ALA A 23 -10.94 -21.38 4.56
C ALA A 23 -10.16 -22.49 5.26
N LYS A 24 -10.10 -23.66 4.61
CA LYS A 24 -9.30 -24.81 5.03
C LYS A 24 -8.38 -25.20 3.87
N THR A 25 -7.31 -25.94 4.16
CA THR A 25 -6.34 -26.40 3.15
C THR A 25 -7.01 -27.09 1.93
N PRO A 26 -8.09 -27.88 2.06
CA PRO A 26 -8.81 -28.43 0.92
C PRO A 26 -9.48 -27.39 -0.01
N ASP A 27 -9.74 -26.17 0.46
CA ASP A 27 -10.37 -25.10 -0.34
C ASP A 27 -9.40 -24.43 -1.33
N MET A 28 -8.09 -24.62 -1.16
CA MET A 28 -7.05 -23.91 -1.92
C MET A 28 -7.30 -23.91 -3.42
N ARG A 29 -7.52 -25.09 -4.01
CA ARG A 29 -7.74 -25.22 -5.46
C ARG A 29 -9.02 -24.54 -5.91
N ARG A 30 -10.09 -24.61 -5.11
CA ARG A 30 -11.40 -24.00 -5.42
C ARG A 30 -11.31 -22.48 -5.38
N ILE A 31 -10.57 -21.92 -4.41
CA ILE A 31 -10.28 -20.50 -4.33
C ILE A 31 -9.48 -20.05 -5.58
N GLN A 32 -8.42 -20.76 -5.94
CA GLN A 32 -7.62 -20.44 -7.14
C GLN A 32 -8.47 -20.44 -8.42
N MET A 33 -9.35 -21.43 -8.58
CA MET A 33 -10.30 -21.49 -9.69
C MET A 33 -11.24 -20.28 -9.72
N LEU A 34 -11.77 -19.86 -8.56
CA LEU A 34 -12.64 -18.68 -8.47
C LEU A 34 -11.91 -17.39 -8.87
N TYR A 35 -10.66 -17.21 -8.43
CA TYR A 35 -9.85 -16.06 -8.85
C TYR A 35 -9.58 -16.07 -10.36
N ALA A 36 -9.27 -17.24 -10.94
CA ALA A 36 -9.07 -17.39 -12.37
C ALA A 36 -10.37 -17.15 -13.17
N GLU A 37 -11.54 -17.58 -12.66
CA GLU A 37 -12.86 -17.33 -13.26
C GLU A 37 -13.16 -15.82 -13.33
N VAL A 38 -12.87 -15.08 -12.27
CA VAL A 38 -13.27 -13.66 -12.15
C VAL A 38 -12.24 -12.69 -12.73
N TYR A 39 -10.95 -12.95 -12.54
CA TYR A 39 -9.87 -12.05 -12.95
C TYR A 39 -9.05 -12.57 -14.13
N GLY A 40 -9.32 -13.78 -14.61
CA GLY A 40 -8.53 -14.44 -15.66
C GLY A 40 -7.20 -14.99 -15.15
N GLY A 41 -6.45 -15.64 -16.03
CA GLY A 41 -5.15 -16.26 -15.71
C GLY A 41 -4.02 -15.29 -15.34
N ASN A 42 -4.25 -13.97 -15.44
CA ASN A 42 -3.23 -12.95 -15.22
C ASN A 42 -3.21 -12.41 -13.78
N TYR A 43 -4.05 -12.92 -12.88
CA TYR A 43 -3.97 -12.56 -11.46
C TYR A 43 -2.58 -12.87 -10.91
N SER A 44 -1.95 -11.89 -10.25
CA SER A 44 -0.53 -11.92 -9.90
C SER A 44 -0.27 -11.97 -8.40
N ILE A 45 -1.30 -11.77 -7.56
CA ILE A 45 -1.07 -11.66 -6.11
C ILE A 45 -0.54 -12.99 -5.56
N PRO A 46 0.71 -13.02 -5.05
CA PRO A 46 1.38 -14.26 -4.67
C PRO A 46 0.63 -15.07 -3.63
N ILE A 47 -0.09 -14.42 -2.70
CA ILE A 47 -0.84 -15.12 -1.65
C ILE A 47 -1.88 -16.11 -2.23
N VAL A 48 -2.39 -15.85 -3.44
CA VAL A 48 -3.38 -16.70 -4.13
C VAL A 48 -2.69 -17.67 -5.10
N THR A 49 -1.64 -17.24 -5.78
CA THR A 49 -1.02 -18.01 -6.87
C THR A 49 0.08 -18.96 -6.40
N ASP A 50 0.78 -18.65 -5.31
CA ASP A 50 1.83 -19.47 -4.72
C ASP A 50 1.24 -20.45 -3.70
N LYS A 51 1.44 -21.75 -3.96
CA LYS A 51 0.90 -22.85 -3.15
C LYS A 51 1.39 -22.83 -1.70
N GLU A 52 2.65 -22.49 -1.47
CA GLU A 52 3.24 -22.51 -0.13
C GLU A 52 2.76 -21.30 0.67
N LYS A 53 2.74 -20.11 0.03
CA LYS A 53 2.22 -18.88 0.65
C LYS A 53 0.74 -18.99 0.97
N MET A 54 -0.04 -19.56 0.06
CA MET A 54 -1.48 -19.76 0.26
C MET A 54 -1.75 -20.72 1.42
N ARG A 55 -1.06 -21.87 1.47
CA ARG A 55 -1.22 -22.82 2.58
C ARG A 55 -0.88 -22.17 3.91
N ARG A 56 0.28 -21.50 3.97
CA ARG A 56 0.69 -20.77 5.17
C ARG A 56 -0.37 -19.77 5.61
N ALA A 57 -0.90 -18.95 4.70
CA ALA A 57 -1.94 -17.98 5.03
C ALA A 57 -3.28 -18.61 5.46
N ILE A 58 -3.60 -19.84 5.05
CA ILE A 58 -4.78 -20.55 5.55
C ILE A 58 -4.55 -21.11 6.96
N GLU A 59 -3.34 -21.57 7.25
CA GLU A 59 -2.98 -22.21 8.52
C GLU A 59 -2.54 -21.22 9.61
N ASP A 60 -2.09 -20.03 9.24
CA ASP A 60 -1.49 -19.04 10.13
C ASP A 60 -2.54 -18.17 10.88
N ASN A 61 -2.25 -17.86 12.14
CA ASN A 61 -3.09 -17.02 12.98
C ASN A 61 -3.09 -15.55 12.57
N GLU A 62 -2.09 -15.10 11.80
CA GLU A 62 -1.99 -13.73 11.30
C GLU A 62 -2.81 -13.47 10.03
N TYR A 63 -3.57 -14.45 9.53
CA TYR A 63 -4.40 -14.29 8.33
C TYR A 63 -5.86 -14.64 8.55
N TYR A 64 -6.78 -13.82 8.08
CA TYR A 64 -8.20 -14.15 8.04
C TYR A 64 -8.58 -14.44 6.60
N TRP A 65 -8.65 -15.72 6.26
CA TRP A 65 -9.10 -16.16 4.95
C TRP A 65 -10.50 -16.79 5.06
N LEU A 66 -11.51 -16.09 4.53
CA LEU A 66 -12.87 -16.59 4.47
C LEU A 66 -13.20 -17.13 3.08
N VAL A 67 -14.09 -18.11 3.05
CA VAL A 67 -14.80 -18.57 1.85
C VAL A 67 -16.30 -18.46 2.07
N ALA A 68 -17.04 -18.13 1.01
CA ALA A 68 -18.48 -18.33 0.92
C ALA A 68 -18.72 -19.57 0.05
N GLU A 69 -19.48 -20.52 0.57
CA GLU A 69 -19.77 -21.81 -0.05
C GLU A 69 -21.27 -21.96 -0.29
N CYS A 70 -21.64 -22.48 -1.46
CA CYS A 70 -23.01 -22.84 -1.82
C CYS A 70 -22.96 -24.21 -2.51
N GLU A 71 -23.68 -25.20 -1.98
CA GLU A 71 -23.72 -26.58 -2.51
C GLU A 71 -22.32 -27.20 -2.78
N GLY A 72 -21.36 -27.01 -1.87
CA GLY A 72 -20.01 -27.55 -2.05
C GLY A 72 -19.10 -26.73 -2.98
N ARG A 73 -19.61 -25.69 -3.65
CA ARG A 73 -18.83 -24.78 -4.51
C ARG A 73 -18.41 -23.53 -3.72
N VAL A 74 -17.13 -23.18 -3.78
CA VAL A 74 -16.65 -21.88 -3.28
C VAL A 74 -17.07 -20.79 -4.28
N ILE A 75 -17.96 -19.91 -3.84
CA ILE A 75 -18.53 -18.81 -4.65
C ILE A 75 -18.02 -17.44 -4.22
N GLY A 76 -17.33 -17.34 -3.08
CA GLY A 76 -16.68 -16.13 -2.60
C GLY A 76 -15.41 -16.43 -1.83
N SER A 77 -14.43 -15.53 -1.90
CA SER A 77 -13.20 -15.62 -1.10
C SER A 77 -12.72 -14.22 -0.69
N LEU A 78 -12.22 -14.11 0.53
CA LEU A 78 -11.71 -12.86 1.10
C LEU A 78 -10.48 -13.17 1.97
N VAL A 79 -9.41 -12.40 1.82
CA VAL A 79 -8.21 -12.54 2.64
C VAL A 79 -7.75 -11.22 3.24
N TYR A 80 -7.54 -11.25 4.56
CA TYR A 80 -6.90 -10.20 5.35
C TYR A 80 -5.60 -10.76 5.92
N ALA A 81 -4.55 -9.95 5.99
CA ALA A 81 -3.40 -10.24 6.83
C ALA A 81 -3.31 -9.21 7.95
N LEU A 82 -2.86 -9.65 9.12
CA LEU A 82 -2.70 -8.88 10.32
C LEU A 82 -1.21 -8.72 10.61
N ASP A 83 -0.85 -7.56 11.08
CA ASP A 83 0.44 -7.27 11.69
C ASP A 83 0.14 -6.92 13.15
N LEU A 84 0.30 -7.90 14.03
CA LEU A 84 -0.08 -7.75 15.45
C LEU A 84 0.90 -6.82 16.20
N PHE A 85 2.13 -6.68 15.71
CA PHE A 85 3.12 -5.78 16.29
C PHE A 85 2.69 -4.32 16.07
N TYR A 86 2.44 -3.94 14.82
CA TYR A 86 1.97 -2.59 14.49
C TYR A 86 0.46 -2.40 14.72
N ARG A 87 -0.27 -3.49 15.02
CA ARG A 87 -1.74 -3.54 15.13
C ARG A 87 -2.42 -2.99 13.88
N ASN A 88 -1.94 -3.44 12.72
CA ASN A 88 -2.48 -3.08 11.41
C ASN A 88 -3.07 -4.31 10.74
N SER A 89 -4.01 -4.11 9.83
CA SER A 89 -4.49 -5.15 8.93
C SER A 89 -4.55 -4.63 7.50
N LYS A 90 -4.28 -5.50 6.53
CA LYS A 90 -4.47 -5.24 5.11
C LYS A 90 -5.47 -6.21 4.52
N ALA A 91 -6.53 -5.70 3.90
CA ALA A 91 -7.40 -6.49 3.04
C ALA A 91 -6.71 -6.66 1.67
N PHE A 92 -6.28 -7.88 1.34
CA PHE A 92 -5.47 -8.16 0.15
C PHE A 92 -6.31 -8.42 -1.10
N GLY A 93 -7.42 -9.14 -0.95
CA GLY A 93 -8.23 -9.53 -2.09
C GLY A 93 -9.59 -10.05 -1.67
N ALA A 94 -10.60 -9.68 -2.45
CA ALA A 94 -11.97 -10.14 -2.33
C ALA A 94 -12.47 -10.53 -3.71
N VAL A 95 -13.04 -11.73 -3.84
CA VAL A 95 -13.63 -12.21 -5.10
C VAL A 95 -14.98 -12.85 -4.81
N VAL A 96 -15.96 -12.57 -5.66
CA VAL A 96 -17.28 -13.20 -5.63
C VAL A 96 -17.64 -13.58 -7.07
N SER A 97 -18.11 -14.82 -7.24
CA SER A 97 -18.55 -15.33 -8.54
C SER A 97 -19.65 -14.44 -9.11
N GLN A 98 -19.67 -14.28 -10.44
CA GLN A 98 -20.53 -13.31 -11.11
C GLN A 98 -22.02 -13.54 -10.82
N GLU A 99 -22.41 -14.81 -10.75
CA GLU A 99 -23.77 -15.29 -10.46
C GLU A 99 -24.28 -14.83 -9.07
N PHE A 100 -23.36 -14.54 -8.13
CA PHE A 100 -23.68 -14.28 -6.73
C PHE A 100 -23.39 -12.83 -6.26
N ARG A 101 -23.05 -11.91 -7.17
CA ARG A 101 -22.65 -10.53 -6.83
C ARG A 101 -23.76 -9.66 -6.20
N LYS A 102 -25.02 -10.09 -6.24
CA LYS A 102 -26.18 -9.35 -5.69
C LYS A 102 -26.63 -9.82 -4.30
N HIS A 103 -25.86 -10.70 -3.66
CA HIS A 103 -26.16 -11.23 -2.32
C HIS A 103 -25.33 -10.58 -1.21
N ASP A 104 -24.73 -9.41 -1.46
CA ASP A 104 -23.88 -8.66 -0.51
C ASP A 104 -22.79 -9.49 0.17
N LEU A 105 -22.30 -10.53 -0.52
CA LEU A 105 -21.32 -11.48 0.05
C LEU A 105 -20.01 -10.78 0.38
N ALA A 106 -19.50 -9.95 -0.52
CA ALA A 106 -18.25 -9.21 -0.29
C ALA A 106 -18.37 -8.28 0.93
N PHE A 107 -19.49 -7.55 1.03
CA PHE A 107 -19.79 -6.71 2.19
C PHE A 107 -19.86 -7.52 3.48
N THR A 108 -20.65 -8.60 3.47
CA THR A 108 -20.86 -9.45 4.65
C THR A 108 -19.55 -10.08 5.13
N MET A 109 -18.75 -10.64 4.21
CA MET A 109 -17.46 -11.24 4.55
C MET A 109 -16.47 -10.20 5.10
N MET A 110 -16.38 -9.03 4.46
CA MET A 110 -15.49 -7.96 4.94
C MET A 110 -15.92 -7.44 6.31
N LYS A 111 -17.22 -7.23 6.51
CA LYS A 111 -17.76 -6.79 7.80
C LYS A 111 -17.50 -7.80 8.91
N LEU A 112 -17.70 -9.10 8.65
CA LEU A 112 -17.42 -10.16 9.62
C LEU A 112 -15.95 -10.15 10.09
N VAL A 113 -15.00 -10.00 9.16
CA VAL A 113 -13.57 -9.92 9.53
C VAL A 113 -13.29 -8.61 10.26
N LEU A 114 -13.78 -7.48 9.74
CA LEU A 114 -13.58 -6.15 10.33
C LEU A 114 -14.05 -6.13 11.79
N ASP A 115 -15.33 -6.44 12.03
CA ASP A 115 -15.94 -6.45 13.36
C ASP A 115 -15.19 -7.44 14.31
N ASP A 116 -14.73 -8.60 13.82
CA ASP A 116 -13.96 -9.54 14.67
C ASP A 116 -12.59 -8.98 15.07
N ILE A 117 -11.83 -8.41 14.13
CA ILE A 117 -10.45 -7.98 14.38
C ILE A 117 -10.33 -6.59 15.03
N THR A 118 -11.32 -5.71 14.86
CA THR A 118 -11.30 -4.36 15.45
C THR A 118 -12.14 -4.22 16.71
N GLU A 119 -13.28 -4.93 16.81
CA GLU A 119 -14.22 -4.77 17.94
C GLU A 119 -14.20 -5.98 18.87
N THR A 120 -14.48 -7.17 18.34
CA THR A 120 -14.70 -8.38 19.16
C THR A 120 -13.42 -8.82 19.87
N LYS A 121 -12.29 -8.83 19.14
CA LYS A 121 -10.99 -9.30 19.65
C LYS A 121 -9.97 -8.19 19.86
N ASP A 122 -10.25 -6.96 19.43
CA ASP A 122 -9.37 -5.79 19.56
C ASP A 122 -7.91 -6.11 19.13
N LEU A 123 -7.74 -6.79 17.99
CA LEU A 123 -6.43 -7.24 17.49
C LEU A 123 -5.68 -6.12 16.78
N VAL A 124 -6.39 -5.29 16.02
CA VAL A 124 -5.80 -4.22 15.20
C VAL A 124 -6.55 -2.91 15.42
N ASP A 125 -5.84 -1.79 15.28
CA ASP A 125 -6.44 -0.46 15.41
C ASP A 125 -6.78 0.15 14.03
N ILE A 126 -6.16 -0.36 12.96
CA ILE A 126 -6.29 0.15 11.59
C ILE A 126 -6.44 -1.02 10.61
N VAL A 127 -7.35 -0.88 9.67
CA VAL A 127 -7.46 -1.75 8.50
C VAL A 127 -7.35 -0.92 7.24
N TYR A 128 -6.50 -1.31 6.29
CA TYR A 128 -6.43 -0.61 5.00
C TYR A 128 -6.56 -1.56 3.82
N ALA A 129 -6.90 -1.00 2.67
CA ALA A 129 -7.05 -1.74 1.43
C ALA A 129 -6.61 -0.89 0.25
N THR A 130 -6.18 -1.57 -0.82
CA THR A 130 -6.00 -0.96 -2.14
C THR A 130 -7.11 -1.42 -3.06
N THR A 131 -7.82 -0.49 -3.68
CA THR A 131 -8.90 -0.80 -4.61
C THR A 131 -8.51 -0.44 -6.04
N ARG A 132 -8.67 -1.38 -6.98
CA ARG A 132 -8.50 -1.12 -8.42
C ARG A 132 -9.50 -0.08 -8.92
N THR A 133 -9.10 0.73 -9.89
CA THR A 133 -9.96 1.77 -10.47
C THR A 133 -10.66 1.35 -11.76
N ALA A 134 -10.61 0.08 -12.18
CA ALA A 134 -11.31 -0.39 -13.39
C ALA A 134 -12.84 -0.29 -13.26
N ASN A 135 -13.37 -0.27 -12.02
CA ASN A 135 -14.77 -0.05 -11.72
C ASN A 135 -14.96 0.56 -10.32
N TYR A 136 -16.16 1.11 -10.06
CA TYR A 136 -16.49 1.78 -8.80
C TYR A 136 -16.82 0.82 -7.64
N ALA A 137 -17.06 -0.47 -7.90
CA ALA A 137 -17.68 -1.35 -6.91
C ALA A 137 -16.80 -1.57 -5.66
N PRO A 138 -15.49 -1.89 -5.75
CA PRO A 138 -14.62 -1.99 -4.58
C PRO A 138 -14.52 -0.68 -3.79
N GLN A 139 -14.50 0.47 -4.47
CA GLN A 139 -14.43 1.78 -3.82
C GLN A 139 -15.69 2.10 -3.01
N LYS A 140 -16.87 1.78 -3.55
CA LYS A 140 -18.16 1.92 -2.87
C LYS A 140 -18.33 0.91 -1.73
N LEU A 141 -17.80 -0.30 -1.90
CA LEU A 141 -17.83 -1.34 -0.89
C LEU A 141 -17.04 -0.92 0.36
N THR A 142 -15.82 -0.39 0.20
CA THR A 142 -15.04 0.08 1.35
C THR A 142 -15.68 1.33 1.98
N GLU A 143 -16.28 2.20 1.18
CA GLU A 143 -17.05 3.35 1.68
C GLU A 143 -18.23 2.93 2.56
N SER A 144 -19.02 1.93 2.15
CA SER A 144 -20.16 1.45 2.95
C SER A 144 -19.75 0.74 4.24
N LEU A 145 -18.49 0.29 4.33
CA LEU A 145 -17.88 -0.28 5.54
C LEU A 145 -17.21 0.77 6.43
N GLY A 146 -17.34 2.07 6.11
CA GLY A 146 -16.79 3.15 6.92
C GLY A 146 -15.31 3.47 6.64
N PHE A 147 -14.72 2.95 5.56
CA PHE A 147 -13.37 3.32 5.19
C PHE A 147 -13.35 4.72 4.55
N ILE A 148 -12.33 5.50 4.91
CA ILE A 148 -12.05 6.82 4.37
C ILE A 148 -11.00 6.74 3.26
N LYS A 149 -10.93 7.78 2.42
CA LYS A 149 -10.10 7.82 1.22
C LYS A 149 -8.79 8.48 1.59
N LEU A 150 -7.67 7.82 1.28
CA LEU A 150 -6.35 8.23 1.76
C LEU A 150 -5.43 8.67 0.61
N GLY A 151 -5.68 8.22 -0.61
CA GLY A 151 -4.90 8.63 -1.77
C GLY A 151 -5.13 7.80 -3.02
N ILE A 152 -4.30 8.03 -4.02
CA ILE A 152 -4.34 7.37 -5.32
C ILE A 152 -2.91 7.10 -5.79
N PHE A 153 -2.70 5.96 -6.43
CA PHE A 153 -1.41 5.50 -6.96
C PHE A 153 -1.52 5.32 -8.48
N PRO A 154 -1.21 6.37 -9.25
CA PRO A 154 -1.21 6.29 -10.71
C PRO A 154 -0.19 5.27 -11.21
N ASN A 155 -0.62 4.39 -12.14
CA ASN A 155 0.22 3.37 -12.78
C ASN A 155 1.00 2.47 -11.79
N SER A 156 0.46 2.20 -10.60
CA SER A 156 1.18 1.43 -9.56
C SER A 156 1.51 -0.01 -9.99
N ASN A 157 0.76 -0.58 -10.92
CA ASN A 157 0.97 -1.95 -11.40
C ASN A 157 0.81 -2.00 -12.93
N ARG A 158 1.55 -2.91 -13.56
CA ARG A 158 1.46 -3.19 -14.99
C ARG A 158 1.20 -4.67 -15.20
N LEU A 159 -0.07 -5.02 -15.42
CA LEU A 159 -0.51 -6.35 -15.85
C LEU A 159 -0.60 -6.37 -17.39
N GLN A 160 -1.80 -6.38 -17.95
CA GLN A 160 -1.99 -6.16 -19.40
C GLN A 160 -1.94 -4.68 -19.77
N TYR A 161 -2.34 -3.81 -18.83
CA TYR A 161 -2.34 -2.35 -18.98
C TYR A 161 -1.82 -1.73 -17.68
N ASN A 162 -1.50 -0.43 -17.72
CA ASN A 162 -1.19 0.33 -16.52
C ASN A 162 -2.43 0.45 -15.64
N GLU A 163 -2.29 0.11 -14.36
CA GLU A 163 -3.37 0.13 -13.40
C GLU A 163 -3.14 1.18 -12.34
N THR A 164 -4.17 1.99 -12.12
CA THR A 164 -4.23 2.91 -11.00
C THR A 164 -4.96 2.23 -9.84
N HIS A 165 -4.45 2.41 -8.63
CA HIS A 165 -5.09 1.95 -7.41
C HIS A 165 -5.45 3.13 -6.52
N CYS A 166 -6.47 2.97 -5.69
CA CYS A 166 -6.76 3.90 -4.61
C CYS A 166 -6.41 3.31 -3.26
N LEU A 167 -6.01 4.16 -2.31
CA LEU A 167 -5.79 3.78 -0.90
C LEU A 167 -6.99 4.17 -0.05
N THR A 168 -7.44 3.26 0.80
CA THR A 168 -8.51 3.50 1.76
C THR A 168 -8.19 2.86 3.11
N GLY A 169 -8.67 3.46 4.20
CA GLY A 169 -8.42 2.99 5.55
C GLY A 169 -9.62 3.15 6.48
N TYR A 170 -9.77 2.19 7.38
CA TYR A 170 -10.69 2.20 8.51
C TYR A 170 -9.87 2.39 9.78
N PHE A 171 -10.31 3.30 10.64
CA PHE A 171 -9.62 3.70 11.87
C PHE A 171 -10.54 3.50 13.05
N THR A 172 -10.08 2.74 14.04
CA THR A 172 -10.75 2.68 15.34
C THR A 172 -10.60 4.00 16.10
N GLU A 173 -11.49 4.27 17.04
CA GLU A 173 -11.36 5.43 17.94
C GLU A 173 -10.03 5.39 18.71
N LYS A 174 -9.58 4.20 19.10
CA LYS A 174 -8.29 3.94 19.75
C LYS A 174 -7.11 4.34 18.88
N ALA A 175 -7.15 4.10 17.56
CA ALA A 175 -6.12 4.56 16.65
C ALA A 175 -6.02 6.09 16.65
N LEU A 176 -7.16 6.76 16.51
CA LEU A 176 -7.23 8.22 16.45
C LEU A 176 -6.83 8.88 17.78
N GLY A 177 -7.25 8.30 18.91
CA GLY A 177 -6.89 8.79 20.25
C GLY A 177 -5.40 8.66 20.59
N ARG A 178 -4.68 7.73 19.94
CA ARG A 178 -3.22 7.55 20.08
C ARG A 178 -2.40 8.26 19.02
N ARG A 179 -3.06 8.95 18.09
CA ARG A 179 -2.38 9.64 17.00
C ARG A 179 -1.60 10.84 17.53
N ARG A 180 -0.35 10.98 17.10
CA ARG A 180 0.44 12.19 17.32
C ARG A 180 -0.18 13.34 16.52
N GLN A 181 -0.63 14.37 17.21
CA GLN A 181 -1.26 15.52 16.59
C GLN A 181 -0.23 16.45 15.92
N THR A 182 -0.73 17.32 15.05
CA THR A 182 -0.03 18.38 14.34
C THR A 182 1.15 17.84 13.52
N PRO A 183 0.85 17.09 12.44
CA PRO A 183 1.88 16.68 11.48
C PRO A 183 2.61 17.92 10.93
N VAL A 184 3.90 17.76 10.63
CA VAL A 184 4.76 18.81 10.08
C VAL A 184 5.10 18.43 8.65
N VAL A 185 4.44 19.10 7.70
CA VAL A 185 4.47 18.73 6.29
C VAL A 185 5.01 19.86 5.41
N ILE A 186 5.61 19.52 4.27
CA ILE A 186 5.93 20.50 3.22
C ILE A 186 4.67 20.99 2.49
N PRO A 187 4.69 22.17 1.84
CA PRO A 187 3.52 22.75 1.16
C PRO A 187 2.82 21.81 0.17
N GLU A 188 3.57 20.98 -0.54
CA GLU A 188 3.10 20.06 -1.58
C GLU A 188 2.27 18.90 -1.02
N ILE A 189 2.44 18.58 0.26
CA ILE A 189 1.68 17.53 0.95
C ILE A 189 0.40 18.10 1.59
N ALA A 190 0.37 19.40 1.90
CA ALA A 190 -0.75 20.03 2.60
C ALA A 190 -2.12 19.79 1.92
N PRO A 191 -2.25 19.84 0.57
CA PRO A 191 -3.51 19.51 -0.10
C PRO A 191 -3.99 18.06 0.16
N PHE A 192 -3.07 17.09 0.17
CA PHE A 192 -3.40 15.69 0.46
C PHE A 192 -3.88 15.52 1.90
N TYR A 193 -3.19 16.18 2.84
CA TYR A 193 -3.61 16.22 4.24
C TYR A 193 -5.01 16.80 4.39
N GLU A 194 -5.30 17.95 3.75
CA GLU A 194 -6.60 18.61 3.86
C GLU A 194 -7.77 17.76 3.35
N ILE A 195 -7.56 16.94 2.32
CA ILE A 195 -8.57 15.98 1.84
C ILE A 195 -8.89 14.94 2.92
N VAL A 196 -7.88 14.42 3.61
CA VAL A 196 -8.06 13.42 4.68
C VAL A 196 -8.62 14.06 5.95
N ARG A 197 -8.06 15.21 6.36
CA ARG A 197 -8.46 16.01 7.51
C ARG A 197 -9.97 16.28 7.51
N LYS A 198 -10.55 16.66 6.37
CA LYS A 198 -11.98 16.98 6.25
C LYS A 198 -12.90 15.76 6.45
N GLN A 199 -12.43 14.55 6.13
CA GLN A 199 -13.24 13.33 6.28
C GLN A 199 -13.41 12.93 7.75
N ILE A 200 -12.36 13.11 8.56
CA ILE A 200 -12.30 12.64 9.96
C ILE A 200 -12.00 13.75 10.97
N LYS A 201 -12.19 15.01 10.57
CA LYS A 201 -12.09 16.22 11.41
C LYS A 201 -10.78 16.32 12.21
N LEU A 202 -9.65 16.07 11.56
CA LEU A 202 -8.34 16.28 12.20
C LEU A 202 -8.04 17.78 12.39
N GLU A 203 -7.09 18.08 13.27
CA GLU A 203 -6.52 19.42 13.43
C GLU A 203 -5.83 19.94 12.15
N ALA A 204 -5.31 21.16 12.18
CA ALA A 204 -4.50 21.66 11.06
C ALA A 204 -3.07 21.11 11.15
N ALA A 205 -2.46 20.82 10.00
CA ALA A 205 -1.03 20.52 9.93
C ALA A 205 -0.21 21.79 10.09
N GLN A 206 1.01 21.64 10.62
CA GLN A 206 2.02 22.67 10.50
C GLN A 206 2.68 22.55 9.13
N VAL A 207 2.53 23.57 8.29
CA VAL A 207 3.23 23.64 7.01
C VAL A 207 4.59 24.28 7.23
N LYS A 208 5.66 23.57 6.86
CA LYS A 208 7.03 24.07 6.91
C LYS A 208 7.64 23.99 5.52
N ASP A 209 7.86 25.14 4.91
CA ASP A 209 8.63 25.22 3.68
C ASP A 209 10.11 25.01 3.99
N VAL A 210 10.66 23.91 3.47
CA VAL A 210 12.06 23.51 3.64
C VAL A 210 12.64 23.36 2.26
N LYS A 211 13.83 23.93 2.06
CA LYS A 211 14.64 23.70 0.86
C LYS A 211 15.71 22.67 1.15
N GLY A 212 15.79 21.65 0.31
CA GLY A 212 16.87 20.69 0.25
C GLY A 212 18.02 21.17 -0.63
N GLU A 213 19.08 20.38 -0.69
CA GLU A 213 20.27 20.66 -1.52
C GLU A 213 19.92 20.73 -3.02
N TYR A 214 18.91 19.98 -3.46
CA TYR A 214 18.56 19.80 -4.87
C TYR A 214 17.26 20.49 -5.29
N SER A 215 16.60 21.22 -4.38
CA SER A 215 15.28 21.82 -4.64
C SER A 215 15.29 22.92 -5.71
N GLU A 216 16.45 23.51 -5.98
CA GLU A 216 16.57 24.53 -7.04
C GLU A 216 16.94 23.93 -8.39
N HIS A 217 17.14 22.61 -8.49
CA HIS A 217 17.52 21.88 -9.71
C HIS A 217 18.77 22.41 -10.44
N LYS A 218 19.59 23.23 -9.75
CA LYS A 218 20.84 23.81 -10.29
C LYS A 218 21.97 22.79 -10.41
N SER A 219 21.87 21.69 -9.68
CA SER A 219 22.88 20.64 -9.65
C SER A 219 22.24 19.28 -9.87
N LYS A 220 22.93 18.44 -10.63
CA LYS A 220 22.50 17.06 -10.85
C LYS A 220 22.70 16.27 -9.56
N ILE A 221 21.69 15.49 -9.17
CA ILE A 221 21.79 14.57 -8.04
C ILE A 221 22.85 13.50 -8.38
N PRO A 222 23.90 13.31 -7.57
CA PRO A 222 24.88 12.26 -7.78
C PRO A 222 24.24 10.88 -7.59
N LEU A 223 24.80 9.87 -8.24
CA LEU A 223 24.27 8.51 -8.24
C LEU A 223 25.22 7.58 -7.51
N LEU A 224 24.66 6.78 -6.59
CA LEU A 224 25.36 5.69 -5.94
C LEU A 224 25.49 4.50 -6.89
N ASN A 225 26.66 3.88 -6.92
CA ASN A 225 26.88 2.66 -7.68
C ASN A 225 26.31 1.46 -6.89
N PHE A 226 25.08 1.05 -7.21
CA PHE A 226 24.45 -0.10 -6.56
C PHE A 226 24.73 -1.42 -7.29
N GLU A 227 25.19 -2.41 -6.52
CA GLU A 227 25.11 -3.83 -6.83
C GLU A 227 23.78 -4.41 -6.34
N MET A 228 23.37 -5.54 -6.91
CA MET A 228 22.08 -6.17 -6.62
C MET A 228 22.26 -7.56 -6.02
N ILE A 229 21.51 -7.85 -4.96
CA ILE A 229 21.41 -9.19 -4.39
C ILE A 229 19.95 -9.63 -4.42
N THR A 230 19.67 -10.76 -5.06
CA THR A 230 18.32 -11.35 -5.26
C THR A 230 18.20 -12.77 -4.68
N ALA A 231 18.84 -13.01 -3.53
CA ALA A 231 18.81 -14.29 -2.82
C ALA A 231 17.82 -14.25 -1.64
N PRO A 232 16.55 -14.71 -1.77
CA PRO A 232 15.48 -14.37 -0.83
C PRO A 232 15.74 -14.80 0.62
N GLU A 233 16.24 -16.02 0.84
CA GLU A 233 16.54 -16.50 2.20
C GLU A 233 17.72 -15.75 2.84
N PHE A 234 18.73 -15.39 2.05
CA PHE A 234 19.83 -14.55 2.51
C PHE A 234 19.31 -13.17 2.93
N ILE A 235 18.50 -12.54 2.07
CA ILE A 235 17.92 -11.22 2.29
C ILE A 235 17.05 -11.21 3.54
N LYS A 236 16.17 -12.21 3.69
CA LYS A 236 15.31 -12.39 4.86
C LYS A 236 16.13 -12.50 6.15
N ASN A 237 17.20 -13.31 6.14
CA ASN A 237 18.05 -13.50 7.31
C ASN A 237 18.88 -12.26 7.64
N ARG A 238 19.33 -11.50 6.63
CA ARG A 238 20.02 -10.23 6.81
C ARG A 238 19.08 -9.17 7.36
N TRP A 239 17.91 -9.00 6.75
CA TRP A 239 16.88 -8.04 7.16
C TRP A 239 16.48 -8.19 8.63
N LYS A 240 16.31 -9.41 9.14
CA LYS A 240 16.02 -9.67 10.56
C LYS A 240 17.09 -9.14 11.53
N LYS A 241 18.33 -9.00 11.09
CA LYS A 241 19.47 -8.52 11.89
C LYS A 241 19.75 -7.04 11.66
N THR A 242 19.32 -6.50 10.53
CA THR A 242 19.50 -5.10 10.16
C THR A 242 18.60 -4.21 11.01
N LYS A 243 19.19 -3.17 11.60
CA LYS A 243 18.45 -2.07 12.23
C LYS A 243 18.57 -0.86 11.33
N SER A 244 17.45 -0.37 10.82
CA SER A 244 17.45 0.85 10.02
C SER A 244 18.11 2.00 10.78
N ASN A 245 18.88 2.83 10.08
CA ASN A 245 19.53 4.03 10.64
C ASN A 245 19.19 5.27 9.79
N SER A 246 19.61 6.45 10.24
CA SER A 246 19.48 7.70 9.48
C SER A 246 18.01 7.95 9.06
N PHE A 247 17.77 8.40 7.83
CA PHE A 247 16.43 8.62 7.29
C PHE A 247 15.61 7.32 7.14
N PHE A 248 16.21 6.13 7.13
CA PHE A 248 15.45 4.89 7.09
C PHE A 248 14.69 4.59 8.40
N GLU A 249 15.03 5.25 9.51
CA GLU A 249 14.23 5.20 10.75
C GLU A 249 12.87 5.89 10.58
N ARG A 250 12.76 6.78 9.58
CA ARG A 250 11.59 7.62 9.30
C ARG A 250 10.67 7.03 8.24
N ILE A 251 11.05 5.90 7.65
CA ILE A 251 10.20 5.16 6.71
C ILE A 251 9.38 4.07 7.42
N PHE A 252 8.32 3.60 6.75
CA PHE A 252 7.45 2.54 7.27
C PHE A 252 6.72 1.81 6.14
N MET A 253 7.08 0.56 5.86
CA MET A 253 6.43 -0.23 4.81
C MET A 253 5.82 -1.51 5.38
N PRO A 254 4.53 -1.51 5.77
CA PRO A 254 3.89 -2.70 6.33
C PRO A 254 3.54 -3.71 5.23
N PHE A 255 3.45 -4.99 5.62
CA PHE A 255 3.01 -6.10 4.76
C PHE A 255 3.86 -6.37 3.50
N HIS A 256 5.13 -5.98 3.53
CA HIS A 256 6.10 -6.28 2.48
C HIS A 256 7.33 -6.97 3.07
N GLU A 257 7.72 -8.09 2.46
CA GLU A 257 8.94 -8.82 2.83
C GLU A 257 9.99 -8.56 1.76
N PRO A 258 11.18 -8.04 2.12
CA PRO A 258 12.19 -7.67 1.14
C PRO A 258 12.71 -8.90 0.41
N ASN A 259 12.86 -8.78 -0.91
CA ASN A 259 13.38 -9.80 -1.81
C ASN A 259 14.49 -9.28 -2.75
N LEU A 260 14.90 -8.03 -2.56
CA LEU A 260 16.03 -7.38 -3.24
C LEU A 260 16.82 -6.54 -2.23
N ILE A 261 18.15 -6.58 -2.34
CA ILE A 261 19.03 -5.58 -1.71
C ILE A 261 19.76 -4.84 -2.82
N LEU A 262 19.75 -3.51 -2.74
CA LEU A 262 20.69 -2.64 -3.45
C LEU A 262 21.79 -2.24 -2.47
N ILE A 263 23.04 -2.52 -2.81
CA ILE A 263 24.18 -2.31 -1.91
C ILE A 263 25.33 -1.63 -2.66
N THR A 264 25.99 -0.65 -2.03
CA THR A 264 27.19 -0.04 -2.59
C THR A 264 28.41 -0.96 -2.37
N PRO A 265 29.43 -0.96 -3.25
CA PRO A 265 30.61 -1.82 -3.10
C PRO A 265 31.36 -1.67 -1.75
N ASP A 266 31.33 -0.47 -1.17
CA ASP A 266 31.89 -0.17 0.15
C ASP A 266 30.99 -0.59 1.32
N GLN A 267 29.81 -1.14 1.03
CA GLN A 267 28.75 -1.50 1.99
C GLN A 267 28.27 -0.33 2.85
N GLY A 268 28.58 0.91 2.43
CA GLY A 268 28.18 2.12 3.13
C GLY A 268 26.70 2.43 3.00
N THR A 269 26.03 1.90 1.97
CA THR A 269 24.58 2.00 1.79
C THR A 269 23.98 0.67 1.37
N GLU A 270 22.96 0.22 2.09
CA GLU A 270 22.13 -0.94 1.80
C GLU A 270 20.65 -0.55 1.82
N VAL A 271 19.95 -0.82 0.74
CA VAL A 271 18.51 -0.56 0.63
C VAL A 271 17.80 -1.88 0.39
N TYR A 272 16.80 -2.17 1.22
CA TYR A 272 15.96 -3.35 1.12
C TYR A 272 14.69 -2.98 0.38
N LEU A 273 14.41 -3.71 -0.69
CA LEU A 273 13.22 -3.52 -1.50
C LEU A 273 12.42 -4.81 -1.59
N THR A 274 11.12 -4.65 -1.78
CA THR A 274 10.32 -5.69 -2.42
C THR A 274 10.11 -5.28 -3.87
N PHE A 275 10.42 -6.15 -4.82
CA PHE A 275 10.08 -5.95 -6.22
C PHE A 275 9.28 -7.14 -6.75
N ASN A 276 8.37 -6.87 -7.66
CA ASN A 276 7.55 -7.86 -8.35
C ASN A 276 7.69 -7.64 -9.85
N GLN A 277 8.47 -8.50 -10.50
CA GLN A 277 8.73 -8.39 -11.94
C GLN A 277 7.46 -8.51 -12.78
N LYS A 278 6.50 -9.35 -12.35
CA LYS A 278 5.26 -9.60 -13.10
C LYS A 278 4.38 -8.35 -13.15
N ASP A 279 4.33 -7.60 -12.05
CA ASP A 279 3.50 -6.39 -11.93
C ASP A 279 4.29 -5.10 -12.17
N LYS A 280 5.61 -5.21 -12.41
CA LYS A 280 6.58 -4.09 -12.53
C LYS A 280 6.49 -3.07 -11.39
N TYR A 281 6.21 -3.56 -10.18
CA TYR A 281 6.01 -2.77 -8.96
C TYR A 281 7.16 -3.00 -7.98
N SER A 282 7.62 -1.93 -7.33
CA SER A 282 8.62 -2.01 -6.28
C SER A 282 8.31 -1.07 -5.11
N VAL A 283 8.77 -1.45 -3.91
CA VAL A 283 8.67 -0.65 -2.69
C VAL A 283 10.00 -0.62 -1.96
N VAL A 284 10.32 0.53 -1.37
CA VAL A 284 11.41 0.65 -0.40
C VAL A 284 10.89 0.20 0.97
N VAL A 285 11.48 -0.86 1.51
CA VAL A 285 11.08 -1.44 2.81
C VAL A 285 11.89 -0.83 3.95
N GLY A 286 13.17 -0.59 3.72
CA GLY A 286 14.15 -0.37 4.78
C GLY A 286 15.54 -0.12 4.23
N GLY A 287 16.47 0.19 5.11
CA GLY A 287 17.87 0.32 4.72
C GLY A 287 18.78 0.79 5.83
N VAL A 288 20.07 0.75 5.56
CA VAL A 288 21.12 1.41 6.34
C VAL A 288 21.99 2.21 5.40
N THR A 289 22.48 3.36 5.83
CA THR A 289 23.30 4.22 4.99
C THR A 289 24.17 5.17 5.79
N ASN A 290 25.33 5.50 5.21
CA ASN A 290 26.21 6.60 5.61
C ASN A 290 25.99 7.86 4.74
N GLU A 291 25.16 7.78 3.69
CA GLU A 291 24.78 8.91 2.86
C GLU A 291 23.93 9.89 3.68
N LYS A 292 24.19 11.18 3.50
CA LYS A 292 23.51 12.27 4.24
C LYS A 292 22.26 12.74 3.51
N SER A 293 22.23 12.66 2.19
CA SER A 293 21.10 13.08 1.37
C SER A 293 20.18 11.91 1.04
N PHE A 294 18.92 11.99 1.45
CA PHE A 294 17.96 10.97 1.06
C PHE A 294 17.60 11.09 -0.43
N ALA A 295 17.69 12.30 -1.01
CA ALA A 295 17.46 12.54 -2.42
C ALA A 295 18.46 11.74 -3.29
N VAL A 296 19.74 11.69 -2.89
CA VAL A 296 20.78 10.89 -3.55
C VAL A 296 20.43 9.40 -3.54
N VAL A 297 20.02 8.87 -2.38
CA VAL A 297 19.64 7.46 -2.28
C VAL A 297 18.39 7.15 -3.10
N LEU A 298 17.36 7.99 -3.03
CA LEU A 298 16.12 7.79 -3.79
C LEU A 298 16.29 7.90 -5.30
N GLU A 299 17.07 8.87 -5.80
CA GLU A 299 17.38 8.97 -7.23
C GLU A 299 18.17 7.75 -7.71
N SER A 300 19.13 7.28 -6.91
CA SER A 300 19.93 6.09 -7.21
C SER A 300 19.08 4.81 -7.22
N ILE A 301 18.13 4.67 -6.29
CA ILE A 301 17.15 3.59 -6.29
C ILE A 301 16.30 3.67 -7.55
N ALA A 302 15.73 4.84 -7.84
CA ALA A 302 14.84 5.06 -8.98
C ALA A 302 15.51 4.71 -10.31
N GLN A 303 16.77 5.14 -10.48
CA GLN A 303 17.56 4.78 -11.66
C GLN A 303 17.79 3.26 -11.73
N LYS A 304 18.17 2.62 -10.62
CA LYS A 304 18.48 1.19 -10.62
C LYS A 304 17.26 0.33 -10.91
N VAL A 305 16.11 0.62 -10.28
CA VAL A 305 14.87 -0.14 -10.53
C VAL A 305 14.31 0.12 -11.94
N SER A 306 14.49 1.33 -12.48
CA SER A 306 14.15 1.62 -13.88
C SER A 306 15.00 0.81 -14.85
N GLN A 307 16.32 0.66 -14.60
CA GLN A 307 17.20 -0.24 -15.37
C GLN A 307 16.78 -1.71 -15.29
N MET A 308 16.07 -2.10 -14.23
CA MET A 308 15.48 -3.44 -14.07
C MET A 308 14.12 -3.59 -14.78
N ASP A 309 13.72 -2.62 -15.60
CA ASP A 309 12.43 -2.58 -16.30
C ASP A 309 11.21 -2.53 -15.35
N MET A 310 11.39 -1.92 -14.17
CA MET A 310 10.28 -1.57 -13.27
C MET A 310 9.55 -0.33 -13.75
N ALA A 311 8.23 -0.32 -13.56
CA ALA A 311 7.34 0.77 -13.96
C ALA A 311 7.07 1.73 -12.79
N TYR A 312 7.24 1.25 -11.56
CA TYR A 312 6.84 1.99 -10.36
C TYR A 312 7.73 1.67 -9.15
N VAL A 313 8.00 2.70 -8.36
CA VAL A 313 8.60 2.59 -7.03
C VAL A 313 7.90 3.51 -6.03
N GLU A 314 7.70 3.04 -4.80
CA GLU A 314 7.17 3.86 -3.71
C GLU A 314 7.96 3.74 -2.41
N VAL A 315 7.83 4.77 -1.58
CA VAL A 315 8.34 4.85 -0.22
C VAL A 315 7.32 5.55 0.67
N ILE A 316 7.20 5.12 1.92
CA ILE A 316 6.30 5.72 2.90
C ILE A 316 7.15 6.39 3.96
N ILE A 317 6.97 7.69 4.13
CA ILE A 317 7.77 8.56 5.01
C ILE A 317 6.85 9.12 6.10
N ASP A 318 7.33 9.31 7.32
CA ASP A 318 6.54 9.96 8.35
C ASP A 318 6.17 11.42 8.00
N ALA A 319 5.01 11.85 8.50
CA ALA A 319 4.49 13.20 8.28
C ALA A 319 5.08 14.25 9.24
N TYR A 320 6.25 14.00 9.84
CA TYR A 320 6.86 14.90 10.83
C TYR A 320 8.31 15.29 10.48
N SER A 321 8.81 14.81 9.33
CA SER A 321 10.20 15.00 8.88
C SER A 321 10.24 15.79 7.56
N PRO A 322 9.99 17.11 7.58
CA PRO A 322 9.84 17.91 6.35
C PRO A 322 11.09 17.95 5.47
N ALA A 323 12.30 17.80 6.04
CA ALA A 323 13.53 17.69 5.24
C ALA A 323 13.56 16.40 4.40
N ILE A 324 13.16 15.27 4.99
CA ILE A 324 13.11 13.97 4.29
C ILE A 324 11.97 13.94 3.26
N GLN A 325 10.84 14.60 3.57
CA GLN A 325 9.75 14.81 2.61
C GLN A 325 10.21 15.65 1.40
N ARG A 326 11.00 16.71 1.65
CA ARG A 326 11.58 17.52 0.58
C ARG A 326 12.57 16.71 -0.27
N ASP A 327 13.47 15.97 0.35
CA ASP A 327 14.41 15.10 -0.37
C ASP A 327 13.71 14.09 -1.29
N ALA A 328 12.57 13.54 -0.86
CA ALA A 328 11.77 12.65 -1.70
C ALA A 328 11.21 13.36 -2.93
N LEU A 329 10.69 14.58 -2.76
CA LEU A 329 10.18 15.39 -3.87
C LEU A 329 11.30 15.85 -4.81
N ASP A 330 12.46 16.23 -4.27
CA ASP A 330 13.65 16.60 -5.07
C ASP A 330 14.12 15.41 -5.94
N ALA A 331 14.03 14.18 -5.43
CA ALA A 331 14.23 12.94 -6.19
C ALA A 331 13.01 12.52 -7.05
N ARG A 332 12.08 13.44 -7.28
CA ARG A 332 10.86 13.27 -8.10
C ARG A 332 9.92 12.15 -7.65
N PHE A 333 9.94 11.79 -6.38
CA PHE A 333 8.86 11.01 -5.80
C PHE A 333 7.73 11.97 -5.44
N ILE A 334 6.55 11.76 -6.02
CA ILE A 334 5.40 12.63 -5.86
C ILE A 334 4.49 12.10 -4.75
N PRO A 335 4.02 12.95 -3.81
CA PRO A 335 3.00 12.57 -2.85
C PRO A 335 1.78 11.97 -3.55
N SER A 336 1.39 10.78 -3.09
CA SER A 336 0.31 9.97 -3.69
C SER A 336 -0.82 9.72 -2.70
N ALA A 337 -0.49 9.65 -1.40
CA ALA A 337 -1.47 9.44 -0.33
C ALA A 337 -1.01 10.06 1.00
N TYR A 338 -1.98 10.43 1.84
CA TYR A 338 -1.76 10.75 3.24
C TYR A 338 -2.43 9.68 4.10
N PHE A 339 -1.67 9.03 4.98
CA PHE A 339 -2.10 7.88 5.77
C PHE A 339 -1.97 8.19 7.27
N PRO A 340 -3.06 8.64 7.93
CA PRO A 340 -3.07 8.89 9.35
C PRO A 340 -2.76 7.62 10.16
N CYS A 341 -2.15 7.78 11.33
CA CYS A 341 -1.92 6.68 12.30
C CYS A 341 -1.14 5.46 11.77
N ALA A 342 -0.59 5.49 10.55
CA ALA A 342 -0.09 4.32 9.84
C ALA A 342 0.98 3.55 10.62
N LYS A 343 1.98 4.29 11.13
CA LYS A 343 3.11 3.74 11.87
C LYS A 343 2.81 3.77 13.36
N ARG A 344 2.93 2.63 14.03
CA ARG A 344 2.88 2.56 15.50
C ARG A 344 4.30 2.54 16.05
N MET A 345 4.57 3.41 17.03
CA MET A 345 5.79 3.36 17.84
C MET A 345 5.35 3.43 19.29
N GLU A 346 5.63 2.36 20.04
CA GLU A 346 5.19 2.20 21.43
C GLU A 346 3.66 2.35 21.55
N ASP A 347 3.21 3.35 22.31
CA ASP A 347 1.83 3.72 22.60
C ASP A 347 1.28 4.81 21.67
N LYS A 348 2.11 5.39 20.79
CA LYS A 348 1.72 6.45 19.84
C LYS A 348 1.61 5.94 18.40
N ARG A 349 0.79 6.63 17.62
CA ARG A 349 0.62 6.41 16.19
C ARG A 349 1.02 7.66 15.41
N TYR A 350 1.75 7.45 14.33
CA TYR A 350 2.33 8.50 13.52
C TYR A 350 1.68 8.46 12.14
N ASP A 351 1.34 9.64 11.65
CA ASP A 351 0.90 9.81 10.27
C ASP A 351 2.07 9.61 9.32
N CYS A 352 1.77 9.09 8.13
CA CYS A 352 2.73 8.90 7.06
C CYS A 352 2.20 9.46 5.74
N VAL A 353 3.12 9.73 4.83
CA VAL A 353 2.86 10.18 3.47
C VAL A 353 3.45 9.12 2.54
N VAL A 354 2.66 8.67 1.58
CA VAL A 354 3.12 7.75 0.55
C VAL A 354 3.61 8.57 -0.63
N PHE A 355 4.86 8.36 -1.00
CA PHE A 355 5.53 8.99 -2.12
C PHE A 355 5.79 7.94 -3.19
N SER A 356 5.51 8.27 -4.45
CA SER A 356 5.73 7.34 -5.55
C SER A 356 6.35 7.98 -6.77
N ARG A 357 7.02 7.16 -7.57
CA ARG A 357 7.59 7.54 -8.86
C ARG A 357 7.22 6.48 -9.89
N THR A 358 6.55 6.91 -10.95
CA THR A 358 6.29 6.11 -12.15
C THR A 358 7.35 6.39 -13.21
N PHE A 359 7.76 5.36 -13.93
CA PHE A 359 8.66 5.45 -15.08
C PHE A 359 7.92 5.32 -16.42
N ASP A 360 6.68 4.84 -16.38
CA ASP A 360 5.80 4.75 -17.54
C ASP A 360 4.92 6.00 -17.69
N ILE A 361 4.50 6.27 -18.92
CA ILE A 361 3.53 7.33 -19.26
C ILE A 361 2.22 7.10 -18.50
N LEU A 362 1.73 8.14 -17.84
CA LEU A 362 0.44 8.13 -17.14
C LEU A 362 -0.71 7.86 -18.12
N ASP A 363 -1.50 6.81 -17.85
CA ASP A 363 -2.66 6.44 -18.67
C ASP A 363 -3.91 6.28 -17.80
N PHE A 364 -4.90 7.16 -18.02
CA PHE A 364 -6.14 7.18 -17.24
C PHE A 364 -7.38 6.75 -18.03
N ARG A 365 -7.23 6.24 -19.26
CA ARG A 365 -8.37 5.90 -20.14
C ARG A 365 -9.38 4.94 -19.50
N ASN A 366 -8.89 4.03 -18.65
CA ASN A 366 -9.71 3.00 -17.99
C ASN A 366 -9.99 3.32 -16.51
N VAL A 367 -9.69 4.53 -16.04
CA VAL A 367 -9.79 4.90 -14.63
C VAL A 367 -11.19 5.42 -14.29
N LYS A 368 -11.87 4.70 -13.38
CA LYS A 368 -13.18 5.04 -12.83
C LYS A 368 -13.03 5.26 -11.32
N ILE A 369 -13.07 6.52 -10.91
CA ILE A 369 -12.86 6.93 -9.52
C ILE A 369 -13.97 7.83 -9.00
N ILE A 370 -14.41 7.57 -7.76
CA ILE A 370 -15.39 8.41 -7.07
C ILE A 370 -14.84 9.83 -6.82
N SER A 371 -15.73 10.78 -6.57
CA SER A 371 -15.41 12.22 -6.54
C SER A 371 -14.20 12.56 -5.67
N LEU A 372 -14.08 11.98 -4.48
CA LEU A 372 -13.01 12.34 -3.55
C LEU A 372 -11.62 11.87 -4.03
N TYR A 373 -11.53 10.71 -4.69
CA TYR A 373 -10.28 10.27 -5.32
C TYR A 373 -9.86 11.14 -6.50
N ARG A 374 -10.80 11.82 -7.17
CA ARG A 374 -10.46 12.80 -8.21
C ARG A 374 -9.68 13.97 -7.65
N ASN A 375 -9.93 14.36 -6.40
CA ASN A 375 -9.18 15.44 -5.76
C ASN A 375 -7.72 15.02 -5.53
N PHE A 376 -7.49 13.81 -5.01
CA PHE A 376 -6.12 13.26 -4.91
C PHE A 376 -5.42 13.19 -6.27
N LEU A 377 -6.12 12.73 -7.31
CA LEU A 377 -5.54 12.65 -8.65
C LEU A 377 -5.18 14.03 -9.22
N LYS A 378 -6.00 15.05 -8.97
CA LYS A 378 -5.72 16.42 -9.39
C LYS A 378 -4.45 16.97 -8.74
N GLU A 379 -4.32 16.80 -7.43
CA GLU A 379 -3.11 17.25 -6.70
C GLU A 379 -1.86 16.49 -7.17
N TYR A 380 -1.97 15.18 -7.38
CA TYR A 380 -0.88 14.39 -7.95
C TYR A 380 -0.46 14.89 -9.34
N LEU A 381 -1.43 15.10 -10.25
CA LEU A 381 -1.14 15.53 -11.63
C LEU A 381 -0.57 16.94 -11.68
N LYS A 382 -0.99 17.83 -10.78
CA LYS A 382 -0.40 19.15 -10.62
C LYS A 382 1.10 19.03 -10.31
N LEU A 383 1.44 18.32 -9.23
CA LEU A 383 2.83 18.13 -8.82
C LEU A 383 3.66 17.38 -9.86
N TRP A 384 3.08 16.37 -10.51
CA TRP A 384 3.74 15.65 -11.59
C TRP A 384 4.07 16.57 -12.77
N ARG A 385 3.14 17.42 -13.20
CA ARG A 385 3.38 18.39 -14.28
C ARG A 385 4.48 19.38 -13.90
N GLU A 386 4.42 19.92 -12.69
CA GLU A 386 5.44 20.83 -12.15
C GLU A 386 6.84 20.15 -12.20
N ASN A 387 6.96 18.92 -11.69
CA ASN A 387 8.25 18.22 -11.53
C ASN A 387 8.81 17.53 -12.79
N TYR A 388 7.99 17.22 -13.79
CA TYR A 388 8.43 16.47 -14.98
C TYR A 388 8.32 17.24 -16.28
N ILE A 389 7.54 18.32 -16.33
CA ILE A 389 7.30 19.10 -17.55
C ILE A 389 7.78 20.53 -17.35
N GLU A 390 7.27 21.23 -16.34
CA GLU A 390 7.46 22.68 -16.20
C GLU A 390 8.91 23.05 -15.86
N LEU A 391 9.59 22.26 -15.02
CA LEU A 391 11.00 22.47 -14.66
C LEU A 391 11.95 22.61 -15.85
N VAL A 392 11.67 21.96 -16.98
CA VAL A 392 12.52 22.04 -18.19
C VAL A 392 12.49 23.45 -18.79
N PHE A 393 11.35 24.14 -18.67
CA PHE A 393 11.16 25.48 -19.24
C PHE A 393 11.63 26.59 -18.30
N GLU A 394 11.80 26.31 -17.01
CA GLU A 394 12.31 27.28 -16.03
C GLU A 394 13.83 27.47 -16.14
N THR A 395 14.56 26.46 -16.62
CA THR A 395 16.02 26.50 -16.79
C THR A 395 16.52 27.44 -17.90
N GLU A 396 15.66 27.95 -18.78
CA GLU A 396 16.06 28.84 -19.89
C GLU A 396 15.98 30.35 -19.58
N GLN A 397 15.46 30.77 -18.43
CA GLN A 397 15.27 32.20 -18.12
C GLN A 397 16.45 32.89 -17.39
N LYS A 398 17.71 32.55 -17.68
CA LYS A 398 18.86 33.30 -17.14
C LYS A 398 19.89 33.70 -18.18
#